data_AF-A0A4Q1URC3-F1
#
_entry.id   AF-A0A4Q1URC3-F1
#
_cell.length_a   1.000
_cell.length_b   1.000
_cell.length_c   1.000
_cell.angle_alpha   90.00
_cell.angle_beta   90.00
_cell.angle_gamma   90.00
#
_symmetry.space_group_name_H-M   'P 1'
#
loop_
_entity.id
_entity.type
_entity.pdbx_description
1 polymer ?
#
loop_
_entity_poly.entity_id
_entity_poly.type
_entity_poly.pdbx_seq_one_letter_code
_entity_poly.pdbx_strand_id
1 'polypeptide(L)'
;MSRLDRQSFLGANSDVILDAATIGIVGHGGGGSHLAQQSAHMGIGGYVNADPDFIEDTNTNRLIGGTLADVAVKRSKVDIAERLIRGLVPNARIISIPDKWLTAVDDLKLCDVIIGAVDGFQEREQLERFARRHLIPYIDIGMDVHDLGTNGFLVSGQVILSMPGCPCMRCCGFITDERLEQEAKKYGAAGSRPQVVWSNGVLASTAMGLLTQILTPWYRDPPRFVYLDYDGNRGTVIPNKRMALLKDHVCPHHPPAEAGDPLFDVRTQSFAPRPAVSSITAKASWWRRTWNRLRAITG
;
A
#
# COMPACT_ATOMS: atom_id res chain seq x y z
N MET A 1 -27.46 23.06 -3.57
CA MET A 1 -27.40 21.65 -3.98
C MET A 1 -25.97 21.39 -4.43
N SER A 2 -25.18 20.63 -3.67
CA SER A 2 -23.81 20.25 -4.07
C SER A 2 -23.87 19.11 -5.09
N ARG A 3 -22.82 18.96 -5.91
CA ARG A 3 -22.66 17.77 -6.77
C ARG A 3 -22.61 16.46 -5.97
N LEU A 4 -22.32 16.55 -4.68
CA LEU A 4 -22.21 15.44 -3.73
C LEU A 4 -23.52 15.17 -2.96
N ASP A 5 -24.62 15.89 -3.22
CA ASP A 5 -25.87 15.70 -2.46
C ASP A 5 -26.44 14.27 -2.56
N ARG A 6 -26.10 13.51 -3.62
CA ARG A 6 -26.55 12.12 -3.82
C ARG A 6 -25.75 11.07 -3.04
N GLN A 7 -24.72 11.48 -2.31
CA GLN A 7 -23.96 10.61 -1.40
C GLN A 7 -24.21 10.96 0.08
N SER A 8 -25.31 11.65 0.40
CA SER A 8 -25.66 12.06 1.78
C SER A 8 -25.80 10.90 2.79
N PHE A 9 -25.99 9.67 2.31
CA PHE A 9 -26.03 8.47 3.15
C PHE A 9 -24.67 8.17 3.82
N LEU A 10 -23.58 8.79 3.34
CA LEU A 10 -22.25 8.63 3.90
C LEU A 10 -22.10 9.22 5.32
N GLY A 11 -23.10 9.98 5.77
CA GLY A 11 -23.16 10.52 7.13
C GLY A 11 -23.13 12.05 7.16
N ALA A 12 -23.45 12.61 8.31
CA ALA A 12 -23.39 14.06 8.50
C ALA A 12 -21.98 14.58 8.27
N ASN A 13 -21.87 15.69 7.54
CA ASN A 13 -20.60 16.34 7.19
C ASN A 13 -19.62 15.47 6.37
N SER A 14 -20.08 14.39 5.73
CA SER A 14 -19.22 13.54 4.89
C SER A 14 -18.46 14.32 3.84
N ASP A 15 -19.10 15.29 3.20
CA ASP A 15 -18.47 16.12 2.16
C ASP A 15 -17.34 16.99 2.72
N VAL A 16 -17.49 17.51 3.94
CA VAL A 16 -16.44 18.28 4.63
C VAL A 16 -15.28 17.39 5.02
N ILE A 17 -15.58 16.17 5.51
CA ILE A 17 -14.56 15.17 5.86
C ILE A 17 -13.74 14.77 4.62
N LEU A 18 -14.43 14.45 3.53
CA LEU A 18 -13.77 14.05 2.28
C LEU A 18 -12.96 15.20 1.67
N ASP A 19 -13.49 16.43 1.67
CA ASP A 19 -12.76 17.61 1.19
C ASP A 19 -11.52 17.93 2.04
N ALA A 20 -11.57 17.68 3.35
CA ALA A 20 -10.42 17.87 4.24
C ALA A 20 -9.37 16.75 4.12
N ALA A 21 -9.79 15.53 3.79
CA ALA A 21 -8.92 14.36 3.73
C ALA A 21 -7.83 14.49 2.65
N THR A 22 -6.65 13.95 2.95
CA THR A 22 -5.51 13.82 2.04
C THR A 22 -5.14 12.36 1.89
N ILE A 23 -5.17 11.83 0.67
CA ILE A 23 -4.79 10.43 0.38
C ILE A 23 -3.48 10.36 -0.41
N GLY A 24 -2.64 9.38 -0.08
CA GLY A 24 -1.49 9.02 -0.89
C GLY A 24 -1.85 7.92 -1.88
N ILE A 25 -1.62 8.12 -3.18
CA ILE A 25 -1.79 7.08 -4.21
C ILE A 25 -0.42 6.74 -4.79
N VAL A 26 0.02 5.50 -4.61
CA VAL A 26 1.33 5.04 -5.08
C VAL A 26 1.15 4.02 -6.22
N GLY A 27 1.62 4.38 -7.40
CA GLY A 27 1.38 3.68 -8.66
C GLY A 27 0.08 4.13 -9.33
N HIS A 28 0.14 4.43 -10.63
CA HIS A 28 -0.93 5.00 -11.47
C HIS A 28 -1.10 4.26 -12.82
N GLY A 29 -0.45 3.11 -13.03
CA GLY A 29 -0.49 2.37 -14.32
C GLY A 29 -1.76 1.55 -14.61
N GLY A 30 -2.56 1.23 -13.58
CA GLY A 30 -3.75 0.38 -13.68
C GLY A 30 -4.73 0.75 -12.56
N GLY A 31 -4.79 -0.06 -11.50
CA GLY A 31 -5.65 0.21 -10.33
C GLY A 31 -5.53 1.63 -9.77
N GLY A 32 -4.31 2.17 -9.68
CA GLY A 32 -4.06 3.56 -9.26
C GLY A 32 -4.76 4.64 -10.07
N SER A 33 -4.87 4.45 -11.40
CA SER A 33 -5.60 5.40 -12.26
C SER A 33 -7.11 5.39 -11.96
N HIS A 34 -7.68 4.23 -11.61
CA HIS A 34 -9.05 4.15 -11.13
C HIS A 34 -9.22 4.81 -9.76
N LEU A 35 -8.27 4.61 -8.84
CA LEU A 35 -8.30 5.24 -7.51
C LEU A 35 -8.31 6.77 -7.63
N ALA A 36 -7.48 7.35 -8.49
CA ALA A 36 -7.46 8.79 -8.75
C ALA A 36 -8.81 9.31 -9.26
N GLN A 37 -9.43 8.60 -10.21
CA GLN A 37 -10.75 8.97 -10.71
C GLN A 37 -11.85 8.86 -9.65
N GLN A 38 -11.92 7.72 -8.98
CA GLN A 38 -13.02 7.42 -8.07
C GLN A 38 -12.99 8.31 -6.82
N SER A 39 -11.81 8.55 -6.25
CA SER A 39 -11.63 9.49 -5.13
C SER A 39 -12.03 10.92 -5.52
N ALA A 40 -11.70 11.37 -6.73
CA ALA A 40 -12.12 12.69 -7.22
C ALA A 40 -13.65 12.76 -7.43
N HIS A 41 -14.29 11.68 -7.87
CA HIS A 41 -15.75 11.61 -7.93
C HIS A 41 -16.41 11.68 -6.54
N MET A 42 -15.79 11.08 -5.52
CA MET A 42 -16.26 11.13 -4.14
C MET A 42 -16.08 12.50 -3.47
N GLY A 43 -15.23 13.37 -4.04
CA GLY A 43 -14.95 14.70 -3.49
C GLY A 43 -13.80 14.73 -2.49
N ILE A 44 -12.83 13.80 -2.59
CA ILE A 44 -11.58 13.92 -1.83
C ILE A 44 -10.85 15.20 -2.25
N GLY A 45 -10.41 16.00 -1.28
CA GLY A 45 -9.79 17.30 -1.54
C GLY A 45 -8.27 17.32 -1.56
N GLY A 46 -7.60 16.30 -1.03
CA GLY A 46 -6.13 16.23 -0.91
C GLY A 46 -5.52 14.96 -1.51
N TYR A 47 -4.38 15.12 -2.20
CA TYR A 47 -3.70 14.05 -2.93
C TYR A 47 -2.17 14.17 -2.85
N VAL A 48 -1.50 13.04 -2.63
CA VAL A 48 -0.08 12.83 -2.90
C VAL A 48 0.03 11.68 -3.89
N ASN A 49 0.34 11.97 -5.15
CA ASN A 49 0.44 11.01 -6.23
C ASN A 49 1.91 10.70 -6.51
N ALA A 50 2.31 9.43 -6.51
CA ALA A 50 3.67 9.02 -6.82
C ALA A 50 3.70 7.87 -7.83
N ASP A 51 4.32 8.10 -8.98
CA ASP A 51 4.59 7.09 -10.01
C ASP A 51 5.76 7.56 -10.89
N PRO A 52 6.83 6.76 -11.06
CA PRO A 52 8.01 7.16 -11.83
C PRO A 52 7.80 7.08 -13.36
N ASP A 53 6.73 6.46 -13.83
CA ASP A 53 6.57 6.11 -15.22
C ASP A 53 5.84 7.19 -16.03
N PHE A 54 6.09 7.12 -17.34
CA PHE A 54 5.33 7.83 -18.36
C PHE A 54 4.31 6.88 -18.99
N ILE A 55 3.27 7.43 -19.60
CA ILE A 55 2.29 6.60 -20.32
C ILE A 55 2.92 6.01 -21.59
N GLU A 56 2.68 4.72 -21.81
CA GLU A 56 3.00 4.00 -23.03
C GLU A 56 1.73 3.56 -23.76
N ASP A 57 1.85 3.26 -25.06
CA ASP A 57 0.75 2.76 -25.89
C ASP A 57 0.08 1.52 -25.26
N THR A 58 0.89 0.61 -24.70
CA THR A 58 0.43 -0.61 -24.02
C THR A 58 -0.36 -0.35 -22.74
N ASN A 59 -0.33 0.88 -22.20
CA ASN A 59 -1.11 1.26 -21.02
C ASN A 59 -2.51 1.77 -21.37
N THR A 60 -2.73 2.20 -22.60
CA THR A 60 -3.99 2.84 -23.05
C THR A 60 -5.21 1.93 -22.91
N ASN A 61 -5.00 0.62 -22.82
CA ASN A 61 -6.05 -0.37 -22.61
C ASN A 61 -6.64 -0.37 -21.18
N ARG A 62 -5.98 0.27 -20.20
CA ARG A 62 -6.35 0.18 -18.78
C ARG A 62 -6.08 1.42 -17.94
N LEU A 63 -5.23 2.34 -18.39
CA LEU A 63 -4.88 3.55 -17.65
C LEU A 63 -5.99 4.59 -17.81
N ILE A 64 -6.82 4.71 -16.78
CA ILE A 64 -7.93 5.66 -16.73
C ILE A 64 -7.44 7.10 -16.82
N GLY A 65 -8.03 7.86 -17.73
CA GLY A 65 -7.66 9.25 -17.99
C GLY A 65 -6.52 9.42 -18.98
N GLY A 66 -5.78 8.36 -19.31
CA GLY A 66 -4.77 8.36 -20.37
C GLY A 66 -5.40 8.36 -21.75
N THR A 67 -4.76 9.06 -22.69
CA THR A 67 -5.21 9.19 -24.09
C THR A 67 -4.04 9.01 -25.05
N LEU A 68 -4.33 8.74 -26.33
CA LEU A 68 -3.31 8.67 -27.37
C LEU A 68 -2.52 9.98 -27.52
N ALA A 69 -3.14 11.12 -27.21
CA ALA A 69 -2.45 12.41 -27.19
C ALA A 69 -1.41 12.50 -26.06
N ASP A 70 -1.65 11.83 -24.93
CA ASP A 70 -0.68 11.76 -23.83
C ASP A 70 0.54 10.91 -24.18
N VAL A 71 0.31 9.81 -24.90
CA VAL A 71 1.37 8.95 -25.43
C VAL A 71 2.26 9.74 -26.40
N ALA A 72 1.65 10.52 -27.30
CA ALA A 72 2.38 11.32 -28.29
C ALA A 72 3.35 12.34 -27.65
N VAL A 73 3.03 12.85 -26.46
CA VAL A 73 3.87 13.82 -25.73
C VAL A 73 4.64 13.21 -24.56
N LYS A 74 4.59 11.88 -24.38
CA LYS A 74 5.17 11.16 -23.23
C LYS A 74 4.82 11.83 -21.90
N ARG A 75 3.53 11.99 -21.62
CA ARG A 75 3.07 12.59 -20.36
C ARG A 75 3.31 11.64 -19.19
N SER A 76 3.71 12.17 -18.03
CA SER A 76 3.87 11.35 -16.83
C SER A 76 2.52 10.82 -16.35
N LYS A 77 2.50 9.65 -15.71
CA LYS A 77 1.24 9.07 -15.21
C LYS A 77 0.62 9.94 -14.10
N VAL A 78 1.45 10.59 -13.27
CA VAL A 78 0.98 11.52 -12.23
C VAL A 78 0.36 12.79 -12.82
N ASP A 79 0.88 13.33 -13.92
CA ASP A 79 0.26 14.50 -14.59
C ASP A 79 -1.12 14.15 -15.18
N ILE A 80 -1.28 12.92 -15.68
CA ILE A 80 -2.57 12.42 -16.18
C ILE A 80 -3.58 12.32 -15.02
N ALA A 81 -3.14 11.78 -13.88
CA ALA A 81 -3.96 11.72 -12.67
C ALA A 81 -4.36 13.10 -12.19
N GLU A 82 -3.41 14.05 -12.11
CA GLU A 82 -3.69 15.43 -11.72
C GLU A 82 -4.69 16.11 -12.66
N ARG A 83 -4.50 16.00 -13.98
CA ARG A 83 -5.45 16.53 -14.96
C ARG A 83 -6.86 15.98 -14.74
N LEU A 84 -6.96 14.67 -14.51
CA LEU A 84 -8.25 14.01 -14.29
C LEU A 84 -8.91 14.49 -12.99
N ILE A 85 -8.15 14.56 -11.89
CA ILE A 85 -8.64 15.02 -10.59
C ILE A 85 -9.13 16.47 -10.69
N ARG A 86 -8.33 17.37 -11.27
CA ARG A 86 -8.70 18.79 -11.44
C ARG A 86 -9.93 18.99 -12.33
N GLY A 87 -10.19 18.06 -13.25
CA GLY A 87 -11.41 18.06 -14.06
C GLY A 87 -12.70 17.83 -13.24
N LEU A 88 -12.59 17.22 -12.05
CA LEU A 88 -13.72 16.93 -11.15
C LEU A 88 -13.71 17.80 -9.90
N VAL A 89 -12.52 18.10 -9.37
CA VAL A 89 -12.27 18.88 -8.15
C VAL A 89 -11.23 19.97 -8.47
N PRO A 90 -11.65 21.13 -9.03
CA PRO A 90 -10.72 22.15 -9.54
C PRO A 90 -9.72 22.67 -8.51
N ASN A 91 -10.14 22.76 -7.25
CA ASN A 91 -9.35 23.31 -6.14
C ASN A 91 -8.66 22.22 -5.29
N ALA A 92 -8.55 20.99 -5.79
CA ALA A 92 -7.87 19.92 -5.08
C ALA A 92 -6.41 20.31 -4.74
N ARG A 93 -6.00 19.98 -3.52
CA ARG A 93 -4.62 20.09 -3.03
C ARG A 93 -3.87 18.86 -3.53
N ILE A 94 -3.03 19.03 -4.55
CA ILE A 94 -2.36 17.91 -5.22
C ILE A 94 -0.86 18.13 -5.20
N ILE A 95 -0.13 17.10 -4.77
CA ILE A 95 1.32 16.96 -4.95
C ILE A 95 1.53 15.79 -5.90
N SER A 96 2.12 16.05 -7.07
CA SER A 96 2.41 15.05 -8.10
C SER A 96 3.91 14.81 -8.18
N ILE A 97 4.34 13.58 -7.88
CA ILE A 97 5.75 13.17 -7.83
C ILE A 97 6.02 12.17 -8.97
N PRO A 98 6.58 12.62 -10.10
CA PRO A 98 6.92 11.76 -11.25
C PRO A 98 8.23 10.99 -10.99
N ASP A 99 8.32 10.32 -9.84
CA ASP A 99 9.48 9.55 -9.38
C ASP A 99 9.01 8.44 -8.43
N LYS A 100 9.95 7.63 -7.94
CA LYS A 100 9.71 6.61 -6.93
C LYS A 100 9.11 7.25 -5.68
N TRP A 101 8.15 6.56 -5.06
CA TRP A 101 7.47 7.02 -3.84
C TRP A 101 8.43 7.30 -2.67
N LEU A 102 9.63 6.67 -2.66
CA LEU A 102 10.70 6.95 -1.70
C LEU A 102 11.14 8.42 -1.69
N THR A 103 10.95 9.15 -2.79
CA THR A 103 11.21 10.60 -2.89
C THR A 103 10.07 11.44 -2.32
N ALA A 104 8.88 10.86 -2.18
CA ALA A 104 7.66 11.50 -1.66
C ALA A 104 7.43 11.22 -0.17
N VAL A 105 8.42 10.67 0.55
CA VAL A 105 8.24 10.18 1.93
C VAL A 105 7.79 11.27 2.90
N ASP A 106 8.23 12.51 2.74
CA ASP A 106 7.83 13.60 3.62
C ASP A 106 6.37 14.02 3.36
N ASP A 107 5.93 14.00 2.10
CA ASP A 107 4.54 14.30 1.73
C ASP A 107 3.60 13.15 2.13
N LEU A 108 4.03 11.91 1.94
CA LEU A 108 3.25 10.72 2.29
C LEU A 108 3.01 10.60 3.81
N LYS A 109 3.92 11.12 4.65
CA LYS A 109 3.71 11.19 6.12
C LYS A 109 2.49 12.03 6.52
N LEU A 110 2.08 12.96 5.66
CA LEU A 110 0.98 13.90 5.90
C LEU A 110 -0.38 13.38 5.41
N CYS A 111 -0.41 12.18 4.81
CA CYS A 111 -1.64 11.58 4.31
C CYS A 111 -2.44 10.92 5.44
N ASP A 112 -3.76 11.02 5.37
CA ASP A 112 -4.69 10.32 6.27
C ASP A 112 -4.75 8.82 5.97
N VAL A 113 -4.60 8.44 4.70
CA VAL A 113 -4.56 7.05 4.22
C VAL A 113 -3.63 6.96 3.02
N ILE A 114 -2.82 5.89 2.94
CA ILE A 114 -2.03 5.57 1.74
C ILE A 114 -2.67 4.37 1.05
N ILE A 115 -2.80 4.45 -0.28
CA ILE A 115 -3.30 3.39 -1.13
C ILE A 115 -2.21 2.99 -2.12
N GLY A 116 -1.73 1.75 -2.02
CA GLY A 116 -0.72 1.20 -2.91
C GLY A 116 -1.34 0.38 -4.04
N ALA A 117 -0.94 0.69 -5.27
CA ALA A 117 -1.25 -0.04 -6.48
C ALA A 117 0.04 -0.40 -7.24
N VAL A 118 1.07 -0.82 -6.49
CA VAL A 118 2.41 -1.15 -7.01
C VAL A 118 2.52 -2.62 -7.41
N ASP A 119 3.42 -2.93 -8.33
CA ASP A 119 3.51 -4.26 -8.92
C ASP A 119 4.33 -5.28 -8.10
N GLY A 120 5.28 -4.85 -7.29
CA GLY A 120 6.24 -5.74 -6.60
C GLY A 120 5.90 -6.05 -5.15
N PHE A 121 6.16 -7.28 -4.70
CA PHE A 121 6.03 -7.67 -3.29
C PHE A 121 6.98 -6.88 -2.39
N GLN A 122 8.20 -6.60 -2.85
CA GLN A 122 9.17 -5.79 -2.11
C GLN A 122 8.65 -4.36 -1.89
N GLU A 123 8.10 -3.72 -2.93
CA GLU A 123 7.53 -2.38 -2.83
C GLU A 123 6.32 -2.35 -1.88
N ARG A 124 5.44 -3.36 -1.96
CA ARG A 124 4.31 -3.52 -1.01
C ARG A 124 4.80 -3.66 0.43
N GLU A 125 5.83 -4.47 0.68
CA GLU A 125 6.40 -4.63 2.02
C GLU A 125 6.96 -3.32 2.56
N GLN A 126 7.70 -2.58 1.73
CA GLN A 126 8.30 -1.31 2.12
C GLN A 126 7.23 -0.23 2.39
N LEU A 127 6.21 -0.12 1.54
CA LEU A 127 5.10 0.81 1.73
C LEU A 127 4.30 0.50 2.99
N GLU A 128 3.98 -0.77 3.26
CA GLU A 128 3.28 -1.13 4.50
C GLU A 128 4.14 -0.79 5.71
N ARG A 129 5.43 -1.16 5.69
CA ARG A 129 6.34 -0.81 6.79
C ARG A 129 6.41 0.69 7.03
N PHE A 130 6.46 1.49 5.98
CA PHE A 130 6.44 2.94 6.06
C PHE A 130 5.14 3.44 6.69
N ALA A 131 3.99 3.02 6.17
CA ALA A 131 2.68 3.43 6.70
C ALA A 131 2.51 3.03 8.16
N ARG A 132 2.91 1.80 8.52
CA ARG A 132 2.88 1.30 9.91
C ARG A 132 3.78 2.09 10.84
N ARG A 133 4.96 2.51 10.38
CA ARG A 133 5.87 3.34 11.16
C ARG A 133 5.27 4.71 11.45
N HIS A 134 4.48 5.28 10.54
CA HIS A 134 3.86 6.59 10.69
C HIS A 134 2.40 6.54 11.17
N LEU A 135 1.91 5.36 11.58
CA LEU A 135 0.53 5.15 12.03
C LEU A 135 -0.53 5.53 10.98
N ILE A 136 -0.19 5.38 9.70
CA ILE A 136 -1.07 5.66 8.57
C ILE A 136 -1.75 4.36 8.15
N PRO A 137 -3.09 4.32 8.03
CA PRO A 137 -3.81 3.25 7.36
C PRO A 137 -3.27 2.99 5.94
N TYR A 138 -3.03 1.73 5.60
CA TYR A 138 -2.58 1.34 4.27
C TYR A 138 -3.60 0.41 3.60
N ILE A 139 -4.05 0.77 2.40
CA ILE A 139 -4.86 -0.09 1.54
C ILE A 139 -4.00 -0.53 0.36
N ASP A 140 -3.87 -1.82 0.17
CA ASP A 140 -3.13 -2.42 -0.94
C ASP A 140 -4.10 -3.04 -1.93
N ILE A 141 -3.90 -2.78 -3.23
CA ILE A 141 -4.60 -3.47 -4.31
C ILE A 141 -3.62 -4.09 -5.29
N GLY A 142 -4.02 -5.17 -5.93
CA GLY A 142 -3.21 -5.78 -6.98
C GLY A 142 -3.96 -6.85 -7.73
N MET A 143 -3.55 -7.07 -8.98
CA MET A 143 -4.01 -8.17 -9.78
C MET A 143 -2.84 -8.84 -10.49
N ASP A 144 -3.03 -10.11 -10.85
CA ASP A 144 -2.12 -10.83 -11.72
C ASP A 144 -2.92 -11.64 -12.75
N VAL A 145 -2.31 -11.88 -13.90
CA VAL A 145 -2.83 -12.77 -14.93
C VAL A 145 -1.81 -13.86 -15.18
N HIS A 146 -2.15 -15.08 -14.78
CA HIS A 146 -1.32 -16.24 -14.99
C HIS A 146 -1.76 -16.98 -16.26
N ASP A 147 -0.82 -17.17 -17.17
CA ASP A 147 -0.99 -18.10 -18.30
C ASP A 147 -0.84 -19.54 -17.78
N LEU A 148 -1.91 -20.34 -17.89
CA LEU A 148 -1.94 -21.75 -17.51
C LEU A 148 -1.77 -22.67 -18.73
N GLY A 149 -1.31 -22.14 -19.86
CA GLY A 149 -1.14 -22.87 -21.11
C GLY A 149 -2.47 -23.34 -21.69
N THR A 150 -2.62 -24.66 -21.86
CA THR A 150 -3.85 -25.26 -22.41
C THR A 150 -5.07 -25.05 -21.51
N ASN A 151 -4.87 -24.71 -20.24
CA ASN A 151 -5.95 -24.43 -19.28
C ASN A 151 -6.40 -22.96 -19.29
N GLY A 152 -5.91 -22.16 -20.24
CA GLY A 152 -6.30 -20.76 -20.42
C GLY A 152 -5.60 -19.80 -19.45
N PHE A 153 -6.26 -18.70 -19.11
CA PHE A 153 -5.72 -17.67 -18.21
C PHE A 153 -6.45 -17.67 -16.87
N LEU A 154 -5.70 -17.47 -15.78
CA LEU A 154 -6.24 -17.22 -14.46
C LEU A 154 -6.00 -15.76 -14.08
N VAL A 155 -7.09 -15.03 -13.87
CA VAL A 155 -7.09 -13.66 -13.36
C VAL A 155 -7.33 -13.70 -11.86
N SER A 156 -6.37 -13.24 -11.08
CA SER A 156 -6.46 -13.17 -9.62
C SER A 156 -6.14 -11.76 -9.13
N GLY A 157 -6.52 -11.46 -7.90
CA GLY A 157 -6.12 -10.22 -7.26
C GLY A 157 -6.49 -10.17 -5.79
N GLN A 158 -6.19 -9.03 -5.17
CA GLN A 158 -6.42 -8.82 -3.75
C GLN A 158 -6.73 -7.36 -3.42
N VAL A 159 -7.47 -7.18 -2.33
CA VAL A 159 -7.57 -5.92 -1.59
C VAL A 159 -7.24 -6.19 -0.13
N ILE A 160 -6.23 -5.49 0.40
CA ILE A 160 -5.78 -5.67 1.78
C ILE A 160 -5.82 -4.33 2.52
N LEU A 161 -6.50 -4.27 3.66
CA LEU A 161 -6.41 -3.14 4.60
C LEU A 161 -5.50 -3.53 5.76
N SER A 162 -4.38 -2.82 5.88
CA SER A 162 -3.43 -2.93 7.00
C SER A 162 -3.53 -1.69 7.88
N MET A 163 -4.21 -1.82 9.03
CA MET A 163 -4.31 -0.75 10.03
C MET A 163 -3.20 -0.85 11.07
N PRO A 164 -2.68 0.28 11.57
CA PRO A 164 -1.79 0.29 12.73
C PRO A 164 -2.33 -0.55 13.91
N GLY A 165 -1.48 -1.39 14.48
CA GLY A 165 -1.83 -2.30 15.58
C GLY A 165 -2.60 -3.57 15.19
N CYS A 166 -2.92 -3.77 13.91
CA CYS A 166 -3.64 -4.96 13.42
C CYS A 166 -2.70 -5.92 12.65
N PRO A 167 -3.16 -7.12 12.26
CA PRO A 167 -2.40 -8.01 11.38
C PRO A 167 -1.91 -7.30 10.12
N CYS A 168 -0.71 -7.66 9.64
CA CYS A 168 -0.08 -7.09 8.45
C CYS A 168 -0.02 -8.10 7.30
N MET A 169 0.53 -7.68 6.15
CA MET A 169 0.66 -8.55 4.97
C MET A 169 1.55 -9.78 5.21
N ARG A 170 2.51 -9.69 6.14
CA ARG A 170 3.25 -10.88 6.62
C ARG A 170 2.42 -11.79 7.51
N CYS A 171 1.61 -11.23 8.42
CA CYS A 171 0.73 -12.02 9.30
C CYS A 171 -0.27 -12.87 8.49
N CYS A 172 -0.82 -12.32 7.42
CA CYS A 172 -1.75 -13.05 6.54
C CYS A 172 -1.05 -13.86 5.45
N GLY A 173 0.29 -13.96 5.46
CA GLY A 173 1.05 -14.74 4.49
C GLY A 173 0.91 -14.26 3.05
N PHE A 174 0.48 -13.00 2.84
CA PHE A 174 0.51 -12.37 1.53
C PHE A 174 1.94 -12.00 1.14
N ILE A 175 2.74 -11.53 2.11
CA ILE A 175 4.18 -11.36 1.97
C ILE A 175 4.90 -12.45 2.76
N THR A 176 5.84 -13.12 2.11
CA THR A 176 6.70 -14.14 2.73
C THR A 176 8.13 -13.98 2.20
N ASP A 177 9.11 -14.43 2.99
CA ASP A 177 10.52 -14.43 2.55
C ASP A 177 10.69 -15.19 1.22
N GLU A 178 9.99 -16.31 1.07
CA GLU A 178 10.00 -17.09 -0.18
C GLU A 178 9.52 -16.27 -1.39
N ARG A 179 8.42 -15.50 -1.26
CA ARG A 179 7.90 -14.66 -2.35
C ARG A 179 8.87 -13.53 -2.69
N LEU A 180 9.48 -12.90 -1.68
CA LEU A 180 10.48 -11.85 -1.86
C LEU A 180 11.74 -12.38 -2.55
N GLU A 181 12.24 -13.56 -2.15
CA GLU A 181 13.37 -14.22 -2.79
C GLU A 181 13.06 -14.63 -4.24
N GLN A 182 11.85 -15.16 -4.49
CA GLN A 182 11.41 -15.51 -5.84
C GLN A 182 11.31 -14.28 -6.74
N GLU A 183 10.81 -13.16 -6.22
CA GLU A 183 10.77 -11.88 -6.94
C GLU A 183 12.19 -11.37 -7.24
N ALA A 184 13.09 -11.40 -6.25
CA ALA A 184 14.49 -10.99 -6.43
C ALA A 184 15.23 -11.85 -7.47
N LYS A 185 14.92 -13.15 -7.57
CA LYS A 185 15.48 -14.05 -8.60
C LYS A 185 14.97 -13.72 -10.01
N LYS A 186 13.77 -13.15 -10.12
CA LYS A 186 13.17 -12.71 -11.39
C LYS A 186 13.55 -11.26 -11.74
N TYR A 187 14.31 -10.57 -10.88
CA TYR A 187 14.71 -9.19 -11.09
C TYR A 187 15.53 -9.06 -12.37
N GLY A 188 15.05 -8.24 -13.32
CA GLY A 188 15.64 -8.08 -14.65
C GLY A 188 14.96 -8.89 -15.77
N ALA A 189 14.09 -9.86 -15.46
CA ALA A 189 13.21 -10.49 -16.44
C ALA A 189 11.96 -9.61 -16.61
N ALA A 190 12.09 -8.53 -17.37
CA ALA A 190 10.98 -7.64 -17.72
C ALA A 190 10.01 -8.34 -18.67
N GLY A 191 9.09 -9.13 -18.12
CA GLY A 191 7.91 -9.60 -18.83
C GLY A 191 6.78 -8.59 -18.67
N SER A 192 6.09 -8.26 -19.76
CA SER A 192 4.83 -7.54 -19.69
C SER A 192 3.84 -8.36 -18.85
N ARG A 193 3.41 -7.84 -17.70
CA ARG A 193 2.34 -8.47 -16.91
C ARG A 193 1.00 -8.12 -17.55
N PRO A 194 0.25 -9.09 -18.12
CA PRO A 194 -1.03 -8.78 -18.73
C PRO A 194 -1.97 -8.19 -17.69
N GLN A 195 -2.68 -7.13 -18.07
CA GLN A 195 -3.65 -6.47 -17.21
C GLN A 195 -4.81 -5.93 -18.04
N VAL A 196 -5.98 -5.89 -17.42
CA VAL A 196 -7.24 -5.46 -18.05
C VAL A 196 -7.95 -4.44 -17.18
N VAL A 197 -8.68 -3.52 -17.82
CA VAL A 197 -9.31 -2.37 -17.16
C VAL A 197 -10.36 -2.78 -16.12
N TRP A 198 -11.18 -3.80 -16.40
CA TRP A 198 -12.30 -4.16 -15.54
C TRP A 198 -11.85 -4.77 -14.21
N SER A 199 -10.81 -5.61 -14.21
CA SER A 199 -10.23 -6.19 -12.98
C SER A 199 -9.66 -5.10 -12.07
N ASN A 200 -8.89 -4.17 -12.66
CA ASN A 200 -8.39 -3.00 -11.94
C ASN A 200 -9.53 -2.16 -11.35
N GLY A 201 -10.61 -1.96 -12.12
CA GLY A 201 -11.81 -1.26 -11.66
C GLY A 201 -12.50 -1.94 -10.47
N VAL A 202 -12.65 -3.27 -10.48
CA VAL A 202 -13.26 -4.02 -9.36
C VAL A 202 -12.45 -3.85 -8.07
N LEU A 203 -11.13 -4.01 -8.16
CA LEU A 203 -10.22 -3.89 -7.01
C LEU A 203 -10.18 -2.45 -6.47
N ALA A 204 -10.04 -1.46 -7.36
CA ALA A 204 -10.05 -0.05 -6.98
C ALA A 204 -11.37 0.37 -6.32
N SER A 205 -12.52 -0.04 -6.89
CA SER A 205 -13.84 0.26 -6.31
C SER A 205 -14.03 -0.37 -4.93
N THR A 206 -13.51 -1.59 -4.76
CA THR A 206 -13.53 -2.26 -3.46
C THR A 206 -12.66 -1.53 -2.43
N ALA A 207 -11.46 -1.08 -2.82
CA ALA A 207 -10.59 -0.27 -1.98
C ALA A 207 -11.20 1.09 -1.62
N MET A 208 -11.87 1.77 -2.57
CA MET A 208 -12.59 3.01 -2.30
C MET A 208 -13.74 2.81 -1.32
N GLY A 209 -14.42 1.65 -1.37
CA GLY A 209 -15.39 1.25 -0.36
C GLY A 209 -14.77 1.19 1.05
N LEU A 210 -13.61 0.57 1.20
CA LEU A 210 -12.88 0.52 2.47
C LEU A 210 -12.41 1.91 2.93
N LEU A 211 -11.85 2.72 2.03
CA LEU A 211 -11.47 4.11 2.33
C LEU A 211 -12.67 4.90 2.85
N THR A 212 -13.82 4.75 2.22
CA THR A 212 -15.07 5.42 2.62
C THR A 212 -15.50 5.00 4.04
N GLN A 213 -15.39 3.71 4.37
CA GLN A 213 -15.68 3.20 5.71
C GLN A 213 -14.72 3.76 6.76
N ILE A 214 -13.46 3.98 6.41
CA ILE A 214 -12.44 4.53 7.32
C ILE A 214 -12.69 6.02 7.57
N LEU A 215 -12.95 6.79 6.50
CA LEU A 215 -13.05 8.25 6.59
C LEU A 215 -14.42 8.72 7.08
N THR A 216 -15.51 8.03 6.69
CA THR A 216 -16.87 8.56 6.86
C THR A 216 -17.68 7.80 7.92
N PRO A 217 -18.69 8.46 8.55
CA PRO A 217 -19.56 7.81 9.55
C PRO A 217 -20.52 6.74 9.00
N TRP A 218 -20.53 6.49 7.68
CA TRP A 218 -21.46 5.59 7.00
C TRP A 218 -21.54 4.20 7.65
N TYR A 219 -20.39 3.65 8.01
CA TYR A 219 -20.28 2.30 8.52
C TYR A 219 -19.78 2.34 9.97
N ARG A 220 -20.64 1.93 10.90
CA ARG A 220 -20.45 2.17 12.35
C ARG A 220 -19.30 1.37 12.98
N ASP A 221 -18.90 0.27 12.36
CA ASP A 221 -17.85 -0.62 12.87
C ASP A 221 -16.85 -0.96 11.76
N PRO A 222 -16.04 0.03 11.30
CA PRO A 222 -15.13 -0.18 10.19
C PRO A 222 -14.13 -1.30 10.47
N PRO A 223 -13.91 -2.21 9.50
CA PRO A 223 -13.03 -3.33 9.71
C PRO A 223 -11.60 -2.82 9.92
N ARG A 224 -10.90 -3.42 10.89
CA ARG A 224 -9.52 -3.02 11.21
C ARG A 224 -8.46 -3.81 10.44
N PHE A 225 -8.85 -4.96 9.89
CA PHE A 225 -8.01 -5.74 8.98
C PHE A 225 -8.94 -6.34 7.93
N VAL A 226 -8.58 -6.19 6.66
CA VAL A 226 -9.33 -6.76 5.54
C VAL A 226 -8.34 -7.45 4.62
N TYR A 227 -8.71 -8.63 4.12
CA TYR A 227 -8.03 -9.31 3.04
C TYR A 227 -9.09 -9.97 2.17
N LEU A 228 -9.35 -9.39 1.00
CA LEU A 228 -10.30 -9.92 0.03
C LEU A 228 -9.54 -10.56 -1.12
N ASP A 229 -9.96 -11.75 -1.53
CA ASP A 229 -9.49 -12.43 -2.72
C ASP A 229 -10.41 -12.07 -3.89
N TYR A 230 -9.82 -11.68 -5.01
CA TYR A 230 -10.51 -11.49 -6.27
C TYR A 230 -10.22 -12.64 -7.23
N ASP A 231 -11.29 -13.26 -7.72
CA ASP A 231 -11.24 -14.24 -8.81
C ASP A 231 -11.89 -13.59 -10.03
N GLY A 232 -11.05 -13.18 -10.99
CA GLY A 232 -11.50 -12.52 -12.21
C GLY A 232 -12.18 -13.47 -13.20
N ASN A 233 -11.88 -14.77 -13.15
CA ASN A 233 -12.55 -15.77 -14.00
C ASN A 233 -14.00 -15.98 -13.56
N ARG A 234 -14.26 -15.89 -12.25
CA ARG A 234 -15.61 -16.02 -11.66
C ARG A 234 -16.31 -14.67 -11.43
N GLY A 235 -15.57 -13.56 -11.49
CA GLY A 235 -16.08 -12.23 -11.20
C GLY A 235 -16.45 -12.03 -9.72
N THR A 236 -15.76 -12.70 -8.80
CA THR A 236 -16.09 -12.67 -7.37
C THR A 236 -15.01 -11.99 -6.54
N VAL A 237 -15.43 -11.19 -5.57
CA VAL A 237 -14.59 -10.67 -4.48
C VAL A 237 -15.09 -11.27 -3.19
N ILE A 238 -14.26 -12.06 -2.49
CA ILE A 238 -14.66 -12.77 -1.27
C ILE A 238 -13.66 -12.54 -0.13
N PRO A 239 -14.09 -12.53 1.14
CA PRO A 239 -13.16 -12.50 2.26
C PRO A 239 -12.22 -13.71 2.25
N ASN A 240 -10.91 -13.45 2.35
CA ASN A 240 -9.90 -14.49 2.47
C ASN A 240 -10.07 -15.20 3.82
N LYS A 241 -10.03 -16.53 3.80
CA LYS A 241 -10.24 -17.38 4.99
C LYS A 241 -9.27 -17.05 6.14
N ARG A 242 -8.10 -16.49 5.84
CA ARG A 242 -7.12 -16.07 6.85
C ARG A 242 -7.59 -14.93 7.74
N MET A 243 -8.55 -14.12 7.30
CA MET A 243 -9.11 -13.05 8.14
C MET A 243 -9.69 -13.61 9.44
N ALA A 244 -10.45 -14.71 9.36
CA ALA A 244 -11.05 -15.34 10.54
C ALA A 244 -9.99 -15.91 11.50
N LEU A 245 -8.88 -16.42 10.95
CA LEU A 245 -7.77 -16.97 11.73
C LEU A 245 -6.96 -15.90 12.46
N LEU A 246 -7.07 -14.63 12.05
CA LEU A 246 -6.25 -13.52 12.55
C LEU A 246 -7.03 -12.54 13.43
N LYS A 247 -8.28 -12.84 13.81
CA LYS A 247 -9.16 -11.90 14.52
C LYS A 247 -8.54 -11.29 15.78
N ASP A 248 -7.87 -12.12 16.58
CA ASP A 248 -7.23 -11.71 17.85
C ASP A 248 -5.69 -11.79 17.75
N HIS A 249 -5.14 -11.82 16.53
CA HIS A 249 -3.71 -11.97 16.31
C HIS A 249 -2.97 -10.64 16.55
N VAL A 250 -2.06 -10.66 17.52
CA VAL A 250 -1.13 -9.56 17.74
C VAL A 250 0.03 -9.69 16.76
N CYS A 251 0.17 -8.69 15.89
CA CYS A 251 1.22 -8.66 14.88
C CYS A 251 2.63 -8.59 15.53
N PRO A 252 3.53 -9.56 15.29
CA PRO A 252 4.91 -9.49 15.78
C PRO A 252 5.83 -8.65 14.89
N HIS A 253 5.39 -8.28 13.68
CA HIS A 253 6.23 -7.63 12.67
C HIS A 253 6.29 -6.10 12.78
N HIS A 254 5.29 -5.49 13.42
CA HIS A 254 5.22 -4.03 13.62
C HIS A 254 4.83 -3.73 15.07
N PRO A 255 5.73 -3.99 16.04
CA PRO A 255 5.42 -3.74 17.44
C PRO A 255 5.18 -2.23 17.65
N PRO A 256 4.25 -1.83 18.53
CA PRO A 256 3.95 -0.41 18.77
C PRO A 256 5.18 0.42 19.19
N ALA A 257 6.16 -0.19 19.84
CA ALA A 257 7.42 0.44 20.22
C ALA A 257 8.31 0.84 19.02
N GLU A 258 8.04 0.32 17.83
CA GLU A 258 8.75 0.65 16.59
C GLU A 258 8.01 1.70 15.73
N ALA A 259 6.87 2.22 16.20
CA ALA A 259 6.27 3.41 15.61
C ALA A 259 7.29 4.54 15.62
N GLY A 260 7.53 5.14 14.44
CA GLY A 260 8.42 6.27 14.30
C GLY A 260 7.75 7.53 14.82
N ASP A 261 8.57 8.53 15.15
CA ASP A 261 8.06 9.88 15.37
C ASP A 261 7.47 10.39 14.03
N PRO A 262 6.16 10.69 13.95
CA PRO A 262 5.54 11.18 12.72
C PRO A 262 6.11 12.54 12.28
N LEU A 263 6.74 13.29 13.19
CA LEU A 263 7.40 14.57 12.92
C LEU A 263 8.92 14.42 12.70
N PHE A 264 9.41 13.20 12.51
CA PHE A 264 10.82 12.94 12.26
C PHE A 264 11.28 13.55 10.94
N ASP A 265 12.10 14.60 11.04
CA ASP A 265 12.90 15.16 9.95
C ASP A 265 14.39 14.92 10.24
N VAL A 266 15.06 14.14 9.39
CA VAL A 266 16.49 13.80 9.49
C VAL A 266 17.38 15.05 9.48
N ARG A 267 16.94 16.13 8.79
CA ARG A 267 17.69 17.39 8.62
C ARG A 267 17.74 18.19 9.92
N THR A 268 16.78 17.97 10.81
CA THR A 268 16.70 18.66 12.10
C THR A 268 17.26 17.83 13.25
N GLN A 269 17.75 16.61 12.97
CA GLN A 269 18.30 15.73 14.00
C GLN A 269 19.79 16.00 14.24
N SER A 270 20.15 16.03 15.52
CA SER A 270 21.54 15.86 15.97
C SER A 270 21.77 14.38 16.27
N PHE A 271 22.47 13.67 15.40
CA PHE A 271 22.78 12.26 15.62
C PHE A 271 23.88 12.12 16.67
N ALA A 272 23.50 11.79 17.90
CA ALA A 272 24.43 11.25 18.87
C ALA A 272 24.74 9.79 18.51
N PRO A 273 26.01 9.35 18.57
CA PRO A 273 26.35 7.94 18.46
C PRO A 273 25.52 7.15 19.46
N ARG A 274 24.93 6.02 19.02
CA ARG A 274 24.25 5.12 19.97
C ARG A 274 25.24 4.77 21.09
N PRO A 275 24.85 4.87 22.37
CA PRO A 275 25.68 4.34 23.44
C PRO A 275 25.97 2.87 23.11
N ALA A 276 27.26 2.50 23.19
CA ALA A 276 27.69 1.14 22.92
C ALA A 276 26.81 0.20 23.75
N VAL A 277 26.22 -0.81 23.09
CA VAL A 277 25.48 -1.86 23.78
C VAL A 277 26.43 -2.42 24.82
N SER A 278 26.11 -2.23 26.12
CA SER A 278 26.90 -2.85 27.18
C SER A 278 26.90 -4.33 26.87
N SER A 279 28.06 -4.91 26.57
CA SER A 279 28.17 -6.33 26.36
C SER A 279 27.54 -6.99 27.57
N ILE A 280 26.46 -7.73 27.35
CA ILE A 280 25.97 -8.64 28.36
C ILE A 280 27.09 -9.67 28.46
N THR A 281 28.01 -9.47 29.41
CA THR A 281 28.93 -10.52 29.83
C THR A 281 28.05 -11.63 30.36
N ALA A 282 27.74 -12.60 29.49
CA ALA A 282 27.18 -13.86 29.90
C ALA A 282 28.13 -14.42 30.96
N LYS A 283 27.71 -14.42 32.24
CA LYS A 283 28.46 -15.06 33.31
C LYS A 283 28.63 -16.52 32.89
N ALA A 284 29.85 -16.90 32.50
CA ALA A 284 30.16 -18.27 32.12
C ALA A 284 29.70 -19.20 33.25
N SER A 285 28.83 -20.15 32.91
CA SER A 285 28.25 -21.07 33.87
C SER A 285 29.35 -21.86 34.58
N TRP A 286 29.17 -22.10 35.88
CA TRP A 286 30.17 -22.71 36.75
C TRP A 286 30.75 -24.02 36.16
N TRP A 287 29.90 -24.85 35.55
CA TRP A 287 30.28 -26.12 34.91
C TRP A 287 31.31 -25.96 33.77
N ARG A 288 31.22 -24.88 32.97
CA ARG A 288 32.21 -24.61 31.91
C ARG A 288 33.59 -24.25 32.48
N ARG A 289 33.65 -23.63 33.67
CA ARG A 289 34.92 -23.34 34.36
C ARG A 289 35.55 -24.60 34.95
N THR A 290 34.75 -25.51 35.49
CA THR A 290 35.22 -26.78 36.05
C THR A 290 35.78 -27.71 34.98
N TRP A 291 35.10 -27.80 33.83
CA TRP A 291 35.53 -28.63 32.70
C TRP A 291 36.87 -28.20 32.09
N ASN A 292 37.08 -26.88 31.97
CA ASN A 292 38.34 -26.34 31.44
C ASN A 292 39.52 -26.53 32.42
N ARG A 293 39.27 -26.51 33.74
CA ARG A 293 40.31 -26.83 34.74
C ARG A 293 40.71 -28.30 34.72
N LEU A 294 39.77 -29.22 34.51
CA LEU A 294 40.07 -30.65 34.40
C LEU A 294 40.90 -30.96 33.14
N ARG A 295 40.60 -30.31 32.01
CA ARG A 295 41.38 -30.46 30.77
C ARG A 295 42.83 -29.97 30.89
N ALA A 296 43.10 -28.96 31.72
CA ALA A 296 44.44 -28.40 31.89
C ALA A 296 45.35 -29.25 32.81
N ILE A 297 44.80 -30.23 33.53
CA ILE A 297 45.56 -31.12 34.44
C ILE A 297 45.93 -32.44 33.74
N THR A 298 45.29 -32.75 32.62
CA THR A 298 45.47 -34.02 31.88
C THR A 298 46.08 -33.83 30.48
N GLY A 299 46.82 -32.74 30.25
CA GLY A 299 47.48 -32.42 28.98
C GLY A 299 48.90 -31.93 29.20
#